data_AF-A0A847X3L4-F1
#
_entry.id   AF-A0A847X3L4-F1
#
_cell.length_a   1.000
_cell.length_b   1.000
_cell.length_c   1.000
_cell.angle_alpha   90.00
_cell.angle_beta   90.00
_cell.angle_gamma   90.00
#
_symmetry.space_group_name_H-M   'P 1'
#
loop_
_entity.id
_entity.type
_entity.pdbx_description
1 polymer ?
#
loop_
_entity_poly.entity_id
_entity_poly.type
_entity_poly.pdbx_seq_one_letter_code
_entity_poly.pdbx_strand_id
1 'polypeptide(L)'
;MKFSVIFSNLIKISELKPKELSERIGYDVSYISKWSTGKLLPSAKTAETLFQMMADAFTEKIWYFHKEEQLRDMLERRLPLETK
;
A
#
# COMPACT_ATOMS: atom_id res chain seq x y z
N MET A 1 3.42 -15.19 13.58
CA MET A 1 3.04 -13.84 13.09
C MET A 1 1.67 -13.96 12.42
N LYS A 2 0.67 -13.11 12.75
CA LYS A 2 -0.70 -13.22 12.21
C LYS A 2 -0.82 -12.45 10.88
N PHE A 3 -1.53 -13.02 9.89
CA PHE A 3 -1.76 -12.39 8.58
C PHE A 3 -2.25 -10.93 8.68
N SER A 4 -3.26 -10.68 9.52
CA SER A 4 -3.86 -9.36 9.71
C SER A 4 -2.86 -8.29 10.17
N VAL A 5 -1.87 -8.68 10.97
CA VAL A 5 -0.81 -7.78 11.46
C VAL A 5 0.12 -7.39 10.30
N ILE A 6 0.57 -8.37 9.51
CA ILE A 6 1.44 -8.13 8.36
C ILE A 6 0.71 -7.27 7.33
N PHE A 7 -0.52 -7.65 7.01
CA PHE A 7 -1.36 -6.94 6.05
C PHE A 7 -1.61 -5.49 6.47
N SER A 8 -1.94 -5.25 7.74
CA SER A 8 -2.13 -3.90 8.26
C SER A 8 -0.85 -3.07 8.24
N ASN A 9 0.32 -3.69 8.48
CA ASN A 9 1.59 -3.00 8.41
C ASN A 9 1.95 -2.62 6.97
N LEU A 10 1.69 -3.51 6.00
CA LEU A 10 1.92 -3.23 4.58
C LEU A 10 1.04 -2.07 4.10
N ILE A 11 -0.25 -2.06 4.42
CA ILE A 11 -1.16 -0.94 4.12
C ILE A 11 -0.62 0.39 4.65
N LYS A 12 -0.09 0.40 5.88
CA LYS A 12 0.46 1.61 6.50
C LYS A 12 1.74 2.07 5.82
N ILE A 13 2.70 1.17 5.60
CA ILE A 13 4.01 1.49 5.02
C ILE A 13 3.85 1.94 3.57
N SER A 14 2.92 1.35 2.82
CA SER A 14 2.68 1.73 1.44
C SER A 14 1.78 2.96 1.29
N GLU A 15 1.16 3.46 2.37
CA GLU A 15 0.11 4.49 2.31
C GLU A 15 -1.00 4.18 1.29
N LEU A 16 -1.26 2.89 1.03
CA LEU A 16 -2.20 2.48 0.00
C LEU A 16 -3.61 2.54 0.58
N LYS A 17 -4.49 3.34 -0.03
CA LYS A 17 -5.86 3.48 0.45
C LYS A 17 -6.61 2.15 0.25
N PRO A 18 -7.47 1.73 1.19
CA PRO A 18 -8.24 0.49 1.04
C PRO A 18 -9.04 0.38 -0.26
N LYS A 19 -9.56 1.52 -0.76
CA LYS A 19 -10.26 1.60 -2.06
C LYS A 19 -9.32 1.36 -3.25
N GLU A 20 -8.12 1.94 -3.23
CA GLU A 20 -7.13 1.72 -4.29
C GLU A 20 -6.71 0.25 -4.34
N LEU A 21 -6.50 -0.37 -3.17
CA LEU A 21 -6.18 -1.78 -3.10
C LEU A 21 -7.35 -2.65 -3.60
N SER A 22 -8.58 -2.33 -3.21
CA SER A 22 -9.79 -3.08 -3.59
C SER A 22 -9.96 -3.13 -5.11
N GLU A 23 -9.75 -1.99 -5.78
CA GLU A 23 -9.82 -1.86 -7.24
C GLU A 23 -8.74 -2.70 -7.94
N ARG A 24 -7.51 -2.72 -7.40
CA ARG A 24 -6.40 -3.51 -7.96
C ARG A 24 -6.62 -5.01 -7.86
N ILE A 25 -7.12 -5.49 -6.72
CA ILE A 25 -7.23 -6.94 -6.45
C ILE A 25 -8.59 -7.54 -6.81
N GLY A 26 -9.57 -6.72 -7.19
CA GLY A 26 -10.92 -7.17 -7.56
C GLY A 26 -11.78 -7.65 -6.38
N TYR A 27 -11.47 -7.23 -5.15
CA TYR A 27 -12.27 -7.52 -3.96
C TYR A 27 -12.97 -6.25 -3.47
N ASP A 28 -14.13 -6.39 -2.83
CA ASP A 28 -14.81 -5.26 -2.19
C ASP A 28 -14.03 -4.74 -0.97
N VAL A 29 -14.11 -3.43 -0.70
CA VAL A 29 -13.41 -2.77 0.43
C VAL A 29 -13.74 -3.43 1.78
N SER A 30 -14.94 -3.99 1.94
CA SER A 30 -15.31 -4.70 3.17
C SER A 30 -14.44 -5.93 3.45
N TYR A 31 -13.87 -6.58 2.42
CA TYR A 31 -12.92 -7.68 2.59
C TYR A 31 -11.58 -7.17 3.12
N ILE A 32 -11.08 -6.05 2.59
CA ILE A 32 -9.87 -5.39 3.08
C ILE A 32 -9.99 -5.12 4.58
N SER A 33 -11.11 -4.54 5.02
CA SER A 33 -11.38 -4.26 6.43
C SER A 33 -11.42 -5.53 7.29
N LYS A 34 -12.04 -6.61 6.80
CA LYS A 34 -12.09 -7.89 7.52
C LYS A 34 -10.70 -8.55 7.62
N TRP A 35 -9.86 -8.39 6.61
CA TRP A 35 -8.48 -8.89 6.59
C TRP A 35 -7.59 -8.10 7.55
N SER A 36 -7.66 -6.77 7.56
CA SER A 36 -6.92 -5.91 8.49
C SER A 36 -7.28 -6.18 9.95
N THR A 37 -8.55 -6.47 10.24
CA THR A 37 -9.00 -6.82 11.59
C THR A 37 -8.79 -8.29 11.97
N GLY A 38 -8.43 -9.14 11.00
CA GLY A 38 -8.33 -10.60 11.20
C GLY A 38 -9.67 -11.30 11.39
N LYS A 39 -10.80 -10.62 11.14
CA LYS A 39 -12.16 -11.18 11.17
C LYS A 39 -12.37 -12.23 10.06
N LEU A 40 -11.62 -12.11 8.97
CA LEU A 40 -11.65 -13.03 7.84
C LEU A 40 -10.23 -13.25 7.32
N LEU A 41 -9.96 -14.42 6.75
CA LEU A 41 -8.78 -14.68 5.94
C LEU A 41 -9.16 -14.72 4.46
N PRO A 42 -8.21 -14.44 3.55
CA PRO A 42 -8.46 -14.65 2.14
C PRO A 42 -8.75 -16.12 1.80
N SER A 43 -9.50 -16.34 0.72
CA SER A 43 -9.79 -17.70 0.25
C SER A 43 -8.52 -18.43 -0.13
N ALA A 44 -8.32 -19.65 0.38
CA ALA A 44 -7.18 -20.49 0.04
C ALA A 44 -7.09 -20.78 -1.46
N LYS A 45 -8.24 -20.88 -2.16
CA LYS A 45 -8.30 -21.18 -3.59
C LYS A 45 -7.65 -20.11 -4.46
N THR A 46 -7.65 -18.85 -4.02
CA THR A 46 -7.14 -17.71 -4.78
C THR A 46 -5.98 -17.01 -4.07
N ALA A 47 -5.46 -17.59 -2.99
CA ALA A 47 -4.48 -16.96 -2.11
C ALA A 47 -3.20 -16.59 -2.85
N GLU A 48 -2.68 -17.47 -3.70
CA GLU A 48 -1.43 -17.24 -4.43
C GLU A 48 -1.54 -16.02 -5.36
N THR A 49 -2.52 -16.01 -6.25
CA THR A 49 -2.77 -14.88 -7.17
C THR A 49 -3.05 -13.60 -6.40
N LEU A 50 -3.87 -13.67 -5.34
CA LEU A 50 -4.19 -12.52 -4.51
C LEU A 50 -2.96 -11.93 -3.83
N PHE A 51 -2.08 -12.78 -3.27
CA PHE A 51 -0.86 -12.32 -2.61
C PHE A 51 0.12 -11.72 -3.60
N GLN A 52 0.21 -12.25 -4.82
CA GLN A 52 1.00 -11.61 -5.88
C GLN A 52 0.48 -10.22 -6.21
N MET A 53 -0.83 -10.08 -6.44
CA MET A 53 -1.45 -8.78 -6.73
C MET A 53 -1.27 -7.77 -5.59
N MET A 54 -1.37 -8.23 -4.33
CA MET A 54 -1.07 -7.40 -3.17
C MET A 54 0.39 -6.98 -3.13
N ALA A 55 1.33 -7.90 -3.36
CA ALA A 55 2.75 -7.61 -3.37
C ALA A 55 3.10 -6.56 -4.45
N ASP A 56 2.56 -6.73 -5.66
CA ASP A 56 2.74 -5.78 -6.74
C ASP A 56 2.18 -4.40 -6.37
N ALA A 57 0.94 -4.35 -5.84
CA ALA A 57 0.30 -3.10 -5.43
C ALA A 57 1.09 -2.37 -4.32
N PHE A 58 1.58 -3.08 -3.32
CA PHE A 58 2.34 -2.49 -2.22
C PHE A 58 3.71 -2.01 -2.67
N THR A 59 4.45 -2.82 -3.41
CA THR A 59 5.81 -2.46 -3.88
C THR A 59 5.77 -1.29 -4.85
N GLU A 60 4.82 -1.28 -5.78
CA GLU A 60 4.61 -0.16 -6.70
C GLU A 60 4.33 1.14 -5.94
N LYS A 61 3.41 1.12 -4.97
CA LYS A 61 3.05 2.31 -4.19
C LYS A 61 4.21 2.82 -3.35
N ILE A 62 4.95 1.93 -2.67
CA ILE A 62 6.15 2.28 -1.90
C ILE A 62 7.20 2.91 -2.81
N TRP A 63 7.43 2.33 -3.99
CA TRP A 63 8.40 2.84 -4.96
C TRP A 63 8.03 4.24 -5.46
N TYR A 64 6.77 4.46 -5.85
CA TYR A 64 6.32 5.79 -6.28
C TYR A 64 6.39 6.81 -5.15
N PHE A 65 5.97 6.44 -3.94
CA PHE A 65 6.04 7.33 -2.78
C PHE A 65 7.48 7.76 -2.50
N HIS A 66 8.42 6.81 -2.46
CA HIS A 66 9.83 7.13 -2.22
C HIS A 66 10.43 7.98 -3.34
N LYS A 67 10.05 7.71 -4.60
CA LYS A 67 10.50 8.53 -5.74
C LYS A 67 9.94 9.95 -5.67
N GLU A 68 8.66 10.13 -5.33
CA GLU A 68 8.06 11.46 -5.15
C GLU A 68 8.72 12.25 -4.02
N GLU A 69 9.01 11.60 -2.89
CA GLU A 69 9.73 12.20 -1.77
C GLU A 69 11.15 12.63 -2.18
N GLN A 70 11.90 11.77 -2.87
CA GLN A 70 13.22 12.11 -3.41
C GLN A 70 13.15 13.31 -4.37
N LEU A 71 12.18 13.34 -5.28
CA LEU A 71 12.00 14.46 -6.20
C LEU A 71 11.65 15.76 -5.45
N ARG A 72 10.77 15.69 -4.45
CA ARG A 72 10.42 16.83 -3.60
C ARG A 72 11.65 17.39 -2.90
N ASP A 73 12.42 16.54 -2.22
CA ASP A 73 13.67 16.91 -1.55
C ASP A 73 14.67 17.57 -2.52
N MET A 74 14.79 17.02 -3.72
CA MET A 74 15.65 17.59 -4.76
C MET A 74 15.18 18.98 -5.19
N LEU A 75 13.87 19.20 -5.36
CA LEU A 75 13.31 20.50 -5.75
C LEU A 75 13.44 21.53 -4.63
N GLU A 76 13.15 21.14 -3.38
CA GLU A 76 13.25 22.01 -2.20
C GLU A 76 14.68 22.44 -1.90
N ARG A 77 15.67 21.56 -2.11
CA ARG A 77 17.10 21.91 -2.00
C ARG A 77 17.61 22.81 -3.14
N ARG A 78 16.93 22.82 -4.29
CA ARG A 78 17.33 23.57 -5.48
C ARG A 78 16.67 24.95 -5.58
N LEU A 79 15.58 25.18 -4.85
CA LEU A 79 15.02 26.51 -4.62
C LEU A 79 15.99 27.25 -3.68
N PRO A 80 16.72 28.27 -4.16
CA PRO A 80 17.53 29.08 -3.26
C PRO A 80 16.59 29.74 -2.24
N LEU A 81 17.14 30.10 -1.09
CA LEU A 81 16.55 30.98 -0.09
C LEU A 81 16.32 32.40 -0.69
N GLU A 82 15.56 32.50 -1.78
CA GLU A 82 15.03 33.75 -2.32
C GLU A 82 13.74 34.09 -1.60
N THR A 83 13.86 34.26 -0.29
CA THR A 83 12.95 35.10 0.47
C THR A 83 13.82 36.02 1.30
N LYS A 84 14.10 37.19 0.71
CA LYS A 84 14.41 38.41 1.44
C LYS A 84 13.28 38.75 2.41
#